data_AF-A0A1I8A974-F1
#
_entry.id   AF-A0A1I8A974-F1
#
_cell.length_a   1.000
_cell.length_b   1.000
_cell.length_c   1.000
_cell.angle_alpha   90.00
_cell.angle_beta   90.00
_cell.angle_gamma   90.00
#
_symmetry.space_group_name_H-M   'P 1'
#
loop_
_entity.id
_entity.type
_entity.pdbx_description
1 polymer ?
#
loop_
_entity_poly.entity_id
_entity_poly.type
_entity_poly.pdbx_seq_one_letter_code
_entity_poly.pdbx_strand_id
1 'polypeptide(L)'
;MSPRTIPLNRYYAEQAVHSMCIVFTIAGFILFLRHQQRSKCLGVLLVHIATYIFYSLGSLFVSSLTLIQQHWILPEHIDHNTVNFWKTNVYLLGRFVASISGAFLALDRLLIVTVPLRYRSLEVTSKLSIVTVVIQIVGVCIAVLGNVNDKLMHQNIFSSPFLYIARLLSCIGNVFSFMAYSEVILYFAFCVSYWRYSRRQTNAAAASRIMRVW
;
A
#
# COMPACT_ATOMS: atom_id res chain seq x y z
N MET A 1 -33.86 -7.65 6.88
CA MET A 1 -32.73 -8.32 6.19
C MET A 1 -31.81 -8.90 7.24
N SER A 2 -31.69 -10.23 7.33
CA SER A 2 -30.74 -10.86 8.25
C SER A 2 -29.31 -10.59 7.77
N PRO A 3 -28.40 -10.07 8.61
CA PRO A 3 -27.02 -9.85 8.21
C PRO A 3 -26.39 -11.20 7.83
N ARG A 4 -25.89 -11.33 6.60
CA ARG A 4 -25.14 -12.51 6.16
C ARG A 4 -23.97 -12.69 7.12
N THR A 5 -24.02 -13.72 7.96
CA THR A 5 -22.91 -14.13 8.80
C THR A 5 -21.78 -14.59 7.90
N ILE A 6 -20.67 -13.85 7.94
CA ILE A 6 -19.45 -14.25 7.24
C ILE A 6 -18.93 -15.52 7.93
N PRO A 7 -18.57 -16.58 7.19
CA PRO A 7 -18.10 -17.82 7.80
C PRO A 7 -16.81 -17.58 8.57
N LEU A 8 -16.75 -18.11 9.80
CA LEU A 8 -15.61 -18.01 10.72
C LEU A 8 -14.27 -18.36 10.06
N ASN A 9 -14.29 -19.36 9.18
CA ASN A 9 -13.14 -19.83 8.41
C ASN A 9 -12.45 -18.74 7.59
N ARG A 10 -13.19 -17.71 7.16
CA ARG A 10 -12.63 -16.60 6.38
C ARG A 10 -11.68 -15.75 7.22
N TYR A 11 -12.01 -15.48 8.48
CA TYR A 11 -11.16 -14.66 9.36
C TYR A 11 -9.85 -15.37 9.70
N TYR A 12 -9.89 -16.69 9.95
CA TYR A 12 -8.68 -17.47 10.15
C TYR A 12 -7.79 -17.51 8.89
N ALA A 13 -8.40 -17.63 7.71
CA ALA A 13 -7.66 -17.57 6.44
C ALA A 13 -7.01 -16.19 6.23
N GLU A 14 -7.76 -15.10 6.46
CA GLU A 14 -7.23 -13.73 6.39
C GLU A 14 -6.07 -13.53 7.37
N GLN A 15 -6.21 -14.00 8.62
CA GLN A 15 -5.16 -13.93 9.63
C GLN A 15 -3.91 -14.70 9.21
N ALA A 16 -4.08 -15.94 8.72
CA ALA A 16 -2.96 -16.76 8.23
C ALA A 16 -2.23 -16.09 7.06
N VAL A 17 -2.95 -15.52 6.09
CA VAL A 17 -2.37 -14.80 4.94
C VAL A 17 -1.57 -13.59 5.42
N HIS A 18 -2.11 -12.78 6.33
CA HIS A 18 -1.39 -11.61 6.84
C HIS A 18 -0.18 -11.99 7.69
N SER A 19 -0.26 -13.05 8.50
CA SER A 19 0.89 -13.58 9.24
C SER A 19 2.00 -14.05 8.29
N MET A 20 1.66 -14.81 7.24
CA MET A 20 2.62 -15.21 6.21
C MET A 20 3.23 -13.99 5.50
N CYS A 21 2.41 -13.00 5.15
CA CYS A 21 2.86 -11.76 4.52
C CYS A 21 3.88 -11.02 5.40
N ILE A 22 3.66 -10.93 6.71
CA ILE A 22 4.62 -10.34 7.65
C ILE A 22 5.94 -11.12 7.66
N VAL A 23 5.89 -12.45 7.71
CA VAL A 23 7.11 -13.28 7.68
C VAL A 23 7.89 -13.05 6.40
N PHE A 24 7.23 -13.06 5.23
CA PHE A 24 7.89 -12.83 3.95
C PHE A 24 8.43 -11.40 3.80
N THR A 25 7.69 -10.40 4.27
CA THR A 25 8.13 -8.99 4.20
C THR A 25 9.31 -8.71 5.14
N ILE A 26 9.32 -9.28 6.36
CA ILE A 26 10.47 -9.20 7.27
C ILE A 26 11.67 -9.95 6.67
N ALA A 27 11.48 -11.15 6.13
CA ALA A 27 12.56 -11.89 5.47
C ALA A 27 13.14 -11.08 4.29
N GLY A 28 12.27 -10.51 3.44
CA GLY A 28 12.67 -9.63 2.34
C GLY A 28 13.39 -8.37 2.83
N PHE A 29 12.95 -7.78 3.94
CA PHE A 29 13.60 -6.63 4.57
C PHE A 29 15.00 -6.98 5.07
N ILE A 30 15.17 -8.11 5.75
CA ILE A 30 16.47 -8.59 6.24
C ILE A 30 17.42 -8.85 5.06
N LEU A 31 16.93 -9.53 4.01
CA LEU A 31 17.70 -9.76 2.79
C LEU A 31 18.10 -8.44 2.11
N PHE A 32 17.18 -7.48 2.05
CA PHE A 32 17.43 -6.15 1.53
C PHE A 32 18.52 -5.43 2.32
N LEU A 33 18.41 -5.37 3.65
CA LEU A 33 19.42 -4.75 4.52
C LEU A 33 20.79 -5.40 4.38
N ARG A 34 20.85 -6.74 4.27
CA ARG A 34 22.11 -7.46 4.03
C ARG A 34 22.73 -7.07 2.69
N HIS A 35 21.93 -6.92 1.64
CA HIS A 35 22.41 -6.54 0.32
C HIS A 35 22.76 -5.04 0.21
N GLN A 36 22.13 -4.20 1.02
CA GLN A 36 22.25 -2.74 0.95
C GLN A 36 23.60 -2.18 1.41
N GLN A 37 24.50 -2.98 2.01
CA GLN A 37 25.80 -2.52 2.52
C GLN A 37 26.70 -1.77 1.50
N ARG A 38 26.35 -1.76 0.20
CA ARG A 38 27.05 -0.98 -0.84
C ARG A 38 26.26 0.16 -1.49
N SER A 39 24.97 0.32 -1.21
CA SER A 39 24.11 1.32 -1.88
C SER A 39 23.44 2.25 -0.86
N LYS A 40 23.84 3.53 -0.86
CA LYS A 40 23.33 4.58 0.06
C LYS A 40 21.85 4.93 -0.14
N CYS A 41 21.14 4.26 -1.05
CA CYS A 41 19.78 4.64 -1.40
C CYS A 41 18.75 3.82 -0.59
N LEU A 42 18.25 4.39 0.50
CA LEU A 42 17.01 3.96 1.15
C LEU A 42 15.84 4.31 0.21
N GLY A 43 15.60 3.43 -0.75
CA GLY A 43 14.68 3.67 -1.87
C GLY A 43 13.21 3.46 -1.53
N VAL A 44 12.36 3.76 -2.51
CA VAL A 44 10.90 3.55 -2.50
C VAL A 44 10.50 2.12 -2.10
N LEU A 45 11.37 1.14 -2.37
CA LEU A 45 11.18 -0.24 -1.92
C LEU A 45 11.09 -0.36 -0.39
N LEU A 46 11.89 0.40 0.36
CA LEU A 46 11.87 0.37 1.82
C LEU A 46 10.53 0.90 2.34
N VAL A 47 10.05 2.01 1.76
CA VAL A 47 8.73 2.59 2.08
C VAL A 47 7.63 1.57 1.75
N HIS A 48 7.75 0.88 0.63
CA HIS A 48 6.81 -0.18 0.25
C HIS A 48 6.81 -1.35 1.24
N ILE A 49 7.97 -1.85 1.64
CA ILE A 49 8.05 -2.93 2.63
C ILE A 49 7.47 -2.46 3.97
N ALA A 50 7.84 -1.26 4.43
CA ALA A 50 7.33 -0.70 5.68
C ALA A 50 5.80 -0.57 5.66
N THR A 51 5.24 -0.03 4.58
CA THR A 51 3.78 0.11 4.44
C THR A 51 3.04 -1.21 4.43
N TYR A 52 3.60 -2.25 3.80
CA TYR A 52 3.02 -3.60 3.85
C TYR A 52 3.08 -4.24 5.25
N ILE A 53 4.15 -3.98 6.01
CA ILE A 53 4.24 -4.41 7.41
C ILE A 53 3.16 -3.71 8.24
N PHE A 54 3.05 -2.38 8.14
CA PHE A 54 2.01 -1.60 8.84
C PHE A 54 0.61 -2.06 8.46
N TYR A 55 0.34 -2.28 7.17
CA TYR A 55 -0.94 -2.78 6.68
C TYR A 55 -1.27 -4.16 7.26
N SER A 56 -0.32 -5.10 7.22
CA SER A 56 -0.54 -6.46 7.70
C SER A 56 -0.75 -6.50 9.22
N LEU A 57 0.01 -5.70 9.98
CA LEU A 57 -0.20 -5.54 11.42
C LEU A 57 -1.57 -4.96 11.74
N GLY A 58 -2.00 -3.92 11.02
CA GLY A 58 -3.33 -3.34 11.17
C GLY A 58 -4.43 -4.36 10.87
N SER A 59 -4.28 -5.13 9.79
CA SER A 59 -5.25 -6.16 9.40
C SER A 59 -5.33 -7.31 10.43
N LEU A 60 -4.18 -7.73 10.98
CA LEU A 60 -4.15 -8.71 12.07
C LEU A 60 -4.84 -8.17 13.32
N PHE A 61 -4.61 -6.91 13.67
CA PHE A 61 -5.26 -6.26 14.81
C PHE A 61 -6.79 -6.24 14.63
N VAL A 62 -7.30 -5.81 13.47
CA VAL A 62 -8.72 -5.81 13.16
C VAL A 62 -9.31 -7.22 13.17
N SER A 63 -8.63 -8.18 12.54
CA SER A 63 -9.10 -9.58 12.49
C SER A 63 -9.20 -10.17 13.90
N SER A 64 -8.22 -9.86 14.76
CA SER A 64 -8.22 -10.27 16.17
C SER A 64 -9.37 -9.63 16.95
N LEU A 65 -9.63 -8.32 16.77
CA LEU A 65 -10.78 -7.64 17.37
C LEU A 65 -12.11 -8.27 16.94
N THR A 66 -12.25 -8.64 15.66
CA THR A 66 -13.47 -9.28 15.16
C THR A 66 -13.66 -10.69 15.70
N LEU A 67 -12.59 -11.47 15.85
CA LEU A 67 -12.64 -12.80 16.46
C LEU A 67 -13.01 -12.72 17.95
N ILE A 68 -12.44 -11.75 18.68
CA ILE A 68 -12.80 -11.49 20.08
C ILE A 68 -14.28 -11.12 20.17
N GLN A 69 -14.78 -10.24 19.31
CA GLN A 69 -16.20 -9.86 19.25
C GLN A 69 -17.13 -11.05 18.96
N GLN A 70 -16.66 -12.04 18.20
CA GLN A 70 -17.48 -13.17 17.79
C GLN A 70 -17.47 -14.33 18.80
N HIS A 71 -16.35 -14.55 19.50
CA HIS A 71 -16.17 -15.66 20.46
C HIS A 71 -16.39 -15.27 21.92
N TRP A 72 -16.30 -13.99 22.26
CA TRP A 72 -16.54 -13.48 23.62
C TRP A 72 -17.80 -12.62 23.67
N ILE A 73 -18.57 -12.75 24.74
CA ILE A 73 -19.49 -11.68 25.17
C ILE A 73 -18.58 -10.48 25.42
N LEU A 74 -18.63 -9.47 24.54
CA LEU A 74 -17.76 -8.29 24.67
C LEU A 74 -17.84 -7.79 26.11
N PRO A 75 -16.71 -7.36 26.71
CA PRO A 75 -16.81 -6.49 27.87
C PRO A 75 -17.74 -5.34 27.48
N GLU A 76 -18.76 -5.05 28.28
CA GLU A 76 -19.81 -4.04 28.02
C GLU A 76 -19.28 -2.67 27.53
N HIS A 77 -17.99 -2.42 27.74
CA HIS A 77 -17.29 -1.17 27.44
C HIS A 77 -16.80 -1.05 25.98
N ILE A 78 -16.78 -2.13 25.18
CA ILE A 78 -16.40 -2.06 23.76
C ILE A 78 -17.67 -2.08 22.92
N ASP A 79 -18.08 -0.90 22.45
CA ASP A 79 -19.22 -0.77 21.54
C ASP A 79 -18.90 -1.42 20.16
N HIS A 80 -19.89 -2.09 19.58
CA HIS A 80 -19.86 -2.62 18.21
C HIS A 80 -19.48 -1.54 17.18
N ASN A 81 -19.89 -0.29 17.42
CA ASN A 81 -19.55 0.83 16.56
C ASN A 81 -18.04 1.09 16.53
N THR A 82 -17.33 0.87 17.64
CA THR A 82 -15.88 1.05 17.72
C THR A 82 -15.14 0.00 16.89
N VAL A 83 -15.55 -1.28 16.96
CA VAL A 83 -14.91 -2.33 16.16
C VAL A 83 -15.17 -2.13 14.67
N ASN A 84 -16.40 -1.79 14.29
CA ASN A 84 -16.76 -1.47 12.89
C ASN A 84 -16.00 -0.25 12.36
N PHE A 85 -15.78 0.75 13.21
CA PHE A 85 -14.97 1.92 12.89
C PHE A 85 -13.53 1.53 12.56
N TRP A 86 -12.86 0.76 13.44
CA TRP A 86 -11.49 0.30 13.20
C TRP A 86 -11.39 -0.56 11.95
N LYS A 87 -12.33 -1.48 11.77
CA LYS A 87 -12.38 -2.36 10.59
C LYS A 87 -12.45 -1.57 9.29
N THR A 88 -13.37 -0.60 9.21
CA THR A 88 -13.55 0.23 8.02
C THR A 88 -12.31 1.10 7.76
N ASN A 89 -11.79 1.73 8.80
CA ASN A 89 -10.65 2.64 8.69
C ASN A 89 -9.37 1.93 8.30
N VAL A 90 -8.97 0.89 9.04
CA VAL A 90 -7.73 0.15 8.77
C VAL A 90 -7.76 -0.48 7.38
N TYR A 91 -8.91 -0.99 6.93
CA TYR A 91 -9.04 -1.55 5.60
C TYR A 91 -8.93 -0.49 4.49
N LEU A 92 -9.64 0.63 4.62
CA LEU A 92 -9.57 1.72 3.63
C LEU A 92 -8.20 2.38 3.58
N LEU A 93 -7.68 2.80 4.74
CA LEU A 93 -6.35 3.41 4.88
C LEU A 93 -5.26 2.45 4.42
N GLY A 94 -5.35 1.19 4.83
CA GLY A 94 -4.43 0.15 4.47
C GLY A 94 -4.32 -0.05 2.96
N ARG A 95 -5.46 -0.20 2.28
CA ARG A 95 -5.52 -0.31 0.82
C ARG A 95 -4.98 0.92 0.12
N PHE A 96 -5.30 2.11 0.63
CA PHE A 96 -4.80 3.36 0.07
C PHE A 96 -3.28 3.46 0.15
N VAL A 97 -2.72 3.26 1.34
CA VAL A 97 -1.27 3.35 1.58
C VAL A 97 -0.53 2.29 0.77
N ALA A 98 -1.04 1.05 0.75
CA ALA A 98 -0.46 -0.05 -0.01
C ALA A 98 -0.48 0.23 -1.52
N SER A 99 -1.61 0.70 -2.06
CA SER A 99 -1.75 0.96 -3.51
C SER A 99 -0.89 2.14 -3.98
N ILE A 100 -0.84 3.22 -3.21
CA ILE A 100 0.09 4.33 -3.49
C ILE A 100 1.53 3.83 -3.46
N SER A 101 1.91 3.08 -2.43
CA SER A 101 3.28 2.60 -2.35
C SER A 101 3.61 1.63 -3.47
N GLY A 102 2.65 0.82 -3.94
CA GLY A 102 2.80 -0.07 -5.09
C GLY A 102 2.94 0.69 -6.40
N ALA A 103 2.09 1.69 -6.64
CA ALA A 103 2.15 2.55 -7.82
C ALA A 103 3.50 3.29 -7.91
N PHE A 104 3.96 3.90 -6.81
CA PHE A 104 5.25 4.57 -6.79
C PHE A 104 6.43 3.61 -6.94
N LEU A 105 6.33 2.39 -6.39
CA LEU A 105 7.35 1.36 -6.61
C LEU A 105 7.40 0.93 -8.10
N ALA A 106 6.24 0.71 -8.72
CA ALA A 106 6.16 0.36 -10.14
C ALA A 106 6.71 1.49 -11.02
N LEU A 107 6.37 2.75 -10.70
CA LEU A 107 6.91 3.93 -11.36
C LEU A 107 8.43 4.04 -11.19
N ASP A 108 8.95 3.82 -9.99
CA ASP A 108 10.38 3.80 -9.69
C ASP A 108 11.12 2.80 -10.59
N ARG A 109 10.60 1.56 -10.66
CA ARG A 109 11.16 0.50 -11.49
C ARG A 109 11.04 0.80 -12.99
N LEU A 110 9.93 1.40 -13.41
CA LEU A 110 9.74 1.82 -14.80
C LEU A 110 10.76 2.90 -15.20
N LEU A 111 11.02 3.88 -14.32
CA LEU A 111 11.99 4.94 -14.57
C LEU A 111 13.43 4.41 -14.63
N ILE A 112 13.80 3.46 -13.77
CA ILE A 112 15.10 2.78 -13.82
C ILE A 112 15.31 2.10 -15.18
N VAL A 113 14.30 1.39 -15.67
CA VAL A 113 14.40 0.62 -16.92
C VAL A 113 14.39 1.54 -18.15
N THR A 114 13.59 2.60 -18.13
CA THR A 114 13.40 3.49 -19.30
C THR A 114 14.51 4.52 -19.45
N VAL A 115 15.01 5.11 -18.36
CA VAL A 115 15.98 6.22 -18.41
C VAL A 115 17.12 6.06 -17.38
N PRO A 116 17.92 4.97 -17.45
CA PRO A 116 18.89 4.61 -16.41
C PRO A 116 19.97 5.68 -16.15
N LEU A 117 20.43 6.38 -17.20
CA LEU A 117 21.51 7.37 -17.09
C LEU A 117 21.09 8.62 -16.29
N ARG A 118 19.94 9.21 -16.61
CA ARG A 118 19.43 10.39 -15.89
C ARG A 118 18.91 10.03 -14.50
N TYR A 119 18.40 8.81 -14.36
CA TYR A 119 17.86 8.32 -13.10
C TYR A 119 18.93 8.29 -11.99
N ARG A 120 20.13 7.80 -12.32
CA ARG A 120 21.27 7.78 -11.37
C ARG A 120 21.76 9.18 -11.01
N SER A 121 21.79 10.11 -11.96
CA SER A 121 22.34 11.46 -11.73
C SER A 121 21.39 12.36 -10.93
N LEU A 122 20.08 12.13 -10.99
CA LEU A 122 19.08 13.02 -10.40
C LEU A 122 18.57 12.59 -9.01
N GLU A 123 19.10 11.48 -8.47
CA GLU A 123 18.69 10.88 -7.19
C GLU A 123 17.16 10.68 -7.10
N VAL A 124 16.54 10.27 -8.20
CA VAL A 124 15.07 10.21 -8.35
C VAL A 124 14.43 9.31 -7.30
N THR A 125 15.06 8.18 -6.97
CA THR A 125 14.65 7.24 -5.90
C THR A 125 14.36 7.94 -4.57
N SER A 126 15.26 8.80 -4.11
CA SER A 126 15.19 9.44 -2.79
C SER A 126 14.03 10.45 -2.77
N LYS A 127 13.96 11.28 -3.82
CA LYS A 127 12.88 12.25 -4.00
C LYS A 127 11.52 11.57 -4.11
N LEU A 128 11.43 10.47 -4.87
CA LEU A 128 10.19 9.72 -5.03
C LEU A 128 9.76 9.06 -3.72
N SER A 129 10.71 8.57 -2.92
CA SER A 129 10.46 8.03 -1.58
C SER A 129 9.84 9.08 -0.65
N ILE A 130 10.42 10.28 -0.60
CA ILE A 130 9.89 11.41 0.20
C ILE A 130 8.47 11.77 -0.27
N VAL A 131 8.27 11.92 -1.57
CA VAL A 131 6.94 12.22 -2.14
C VAL A 131 5.92 11.16 -1.78
N THR A 132 6.31 9.87 -1.85
CA THR A 132 5.44 8.74 -1.48
C THR A 132 5.00 8.85 -0.02
N VAL A 133 5.94 9.09 0.89
CA VAL A 133 5.65 9.24 2.33
C VAL A 133 4.75 10.45 2.58
N VAL A 134 5.02 11.59 1.96
CA VAL A 134 4.20 12.81 2.12
C VAL A 134 2.77 12.56 1.65
N ILE A 135 2.57 11.96 0.48
CA ILE A 135 1.22 11.67 -0.04
C ILE A 135 0.49 10.68 0.87
N GLN A 136 1.18 9.67 1.40
CA GLN A 136 0.59 8.73 2.36
C GLN A 136 0.15 9.45 3.64
N ILE A 137 1.01 10.27 4.24
CA ILE A 137 0.68 11.04 5.44
C ILE A 137 -0.53 11.95 5.18
N VAL A 138 -0.52 12.70 4.07
CA VAL A 138 -1.62 13.60 3.69
C VAL A 138 -2.92 12.81 3.52
N GLY A 139 -2.89 11.68 2.83
CA GLY A 139 -4.10 10.87 2.64
C GLY A 139 -4.61 10.23 3.93
N VAL A 140 -3.72 9.80 4.83
CA VAL A 140 -4.11 9.33 6.17
C VAL A 140 -4.74 10.46 6.98
N CYS A 141 -4.13 11.64 7.01
CA CYS A 141 -4.68 12.81 7.71
C CYS A 141 -6.08 13.18 7.18
N ILE A 142 -6.25 13.21 5.86
CA ILE A 142 -7.55 13.48 5.26
C ILE A 142 -8.57 12.43 5.69
N ALA A 143 -8.25 11.14 5.56
CA ALA A 143 -9.15 10.05 5.96
C ALA A 143 -9.54 10.11 7.45
N VAL A 144 -8.61 10.43 8.37
CA VAL A 144 -8.91 10.60 9.79
C VAL A 144 -9.84 11.79 10.02
N LEU A 145 -9.53 12.96 9.43
CA LEU A 145 -10.38 14.15 9.53
C LEU A 145 -11.79 13.90 9.00
N GLY A 146 -11.91 13.09 7.96
CA GLY A 146 -13.20 12.71 7.41
C GLY A 146 -14.08 11.89 8.32
N ASN A 147 -13.49 10.90 8.98
CA ASN A 147 -14.20 10.03 9.90
C ASN A 147 -14.64 10.76 11.17
N VAL A 148 -13.88 11.75 11.64
CA VAL A 148 -14.28 12.63 12.74
C VAL A 148 -15.49 13.48 12.33
N ASN A 149 -15.49 13.97 11.09
CA ASN A 149 -16.56 14.83 10.57
C ASN A 149 -17.89 14.09 10.34
N ASP A 150 -17.87 12.82 9.92
CA ASP A 150 -19.11 12.04 9.75
C ASP A 150 -19.86 11.83 11.07
N LYS A 151 -19.12 11.62 12.17
CA LYS A 151 -19.72 11.51 13.51
C LYS A 151 -20.33 12.84 13.98
N LEU A 152 -19.68 13.96 13.68
CA LEU A 152 -20.15 15.31 14.02
C LEU A 152 -21.35 15.74 13.17
N MET A 153 -21.38 15.34 11.90
CA MET A 153 -22.51 15.58 10.98
C MET A 153 -23.78 14.88 11.43
N HIS A 154 -23.70 13.65 11.92
CA HIS A 154 -24.86 12.95 12.47
C HIS A 154 -25.44 13.59 13.74
N GLN A 155 -24.68 14.44 14.43
CA GLN A 155 -25.17 15.18 15.59
C GLN A 155 -25.78 16.56 15.23
N ASN A 156 -25.85 16.94 13.93
CA ASN A 156 -26.37 18.23 13.46
C ASN A 156 -25.67 19.48 14.06
N ILE A 157 -24.45 19.34 14.58
CA ILE A 157 -23.77 20.42 15.32
C ILE A 157 -23.05 21.42 14.39
N PHE A 158 -22.74 21.06 13.14
CA PHE A 158 -21.92 21.92 12.26
C PHE A 158 -22.53 22.21 10.88
N SER A 159 -22.55 23.49 10.54
CA SER A 159 -23.01 24.10 9.29
C SER A 159 -21.96 24.04 8.16
N SER A 160 -22.46 24.23 6.93
CA SER A 160 -21.87 24.39 5.58
C SER A 160 -20.41 23.97 5.24
N PRO A 161 -19.30 24.50 5.80
CA PRO A 161 -17.94 24.11 5.38
C PRO A 161 -17.61 22.63 5.60
N PHE A 162 -18.18 21.98 6.61
CA PHE A 162 -17.92 20.58 6.93
C PHE A 162 -18.52 19.61 5.89
N LEU A 163 -19.62 20.00 5.23
CA LEU A 163 -20.24 19.23 4.16
C LEU A 163 -19.34 19.19 2.91
N TYR A 164 -18.56 20.25 2.69
CA TYR A 164 -17.59 20.34 1.61
C TYR A 164 -16.42 19.37 1.83
N ILE A 165 -15.93 19.25 3.06
CA ILE A 165 -14.89 18.28 3.43
C ILE A 165 -15.40 16.84 3.23
N ALA A 166 -16.61 16.51 3.68
CA ALA A 166 -17.22 15.20 3.49
C ALA A 166 -17.37 14.82 1.99
N ARG A 167 -17.77 15.78 1.13
CA ARG A 167 -17.77 15.59 -0.33
C ARG A 167 -16.36 15.40 -0.90
N LEU A 168 -15.38 16.16 -0.41
CA LEU A 168 -13.97 16.00 -0.80
C LEU A 168 -13.48 14.59 -0.48
N LEU A 169 -13.86 14.05 0.68
CA LEU A 169 -13.54 12.69 1.12
C LEU A 169 -14.21 11.62 0.27
N SER A 170 -15.48 11.80 -0.08
CA SER A 170 -16.16 10.90 -1.01
C SER A 170 -15.50 10.93 -2.41
N CYS A 171 -15.08 12.10 -2.89
CA CYS A 171 -14.29 12.22 -4.11
C CYS A 171 -12.94 11.51 -3.99
N ILE A 172 -12.28 11.62 -2.84
CA ILE A 172 -11.01 10.94 -2.55
C ILE A 172 -11.20 9.40 -2.52
N GLY A 173 -12.31 8.90 -1.99
CA GLY A 173 -12.69 7.49 -2.10
C GLY A 173 -12.77 6.99 -3.56
N ASN A 174 -13.26 7.83 -4.47
CA ASN A 174 -13.23 7.54 -5.90
C ASN A 174 -11.80 7.59 -6.46
N VAL A 175 -10.99 8.57 -6.06
CA VAL A 175 -9.56 8.64 -6.42
C VAL A 175 -8.81 7.38 -5.97
N PHE A 176 -9.16 6.79 -4.83
CA PHE A 176 -8.56 5.53 -4.37
C PHE A 176 -8.84 4.35 -5.31
N SER A 177 -10.06 4.30 -5.86
CA SER A 177 -10.39 3.28 -6.87
C SER A 177 -9.56 3.49 -8.14
N PHE A 178 -9.38 4.74 -8.59
CA PHE A 178 -8.51 5.07 -9.72
C PHE A 178 -7.04 4.74 -9.46
N MET A 179 -6.54 4.90 -8.24
CA MET A 179 -5.15 4.55 -7.89
C MET A 179 -4.86 3.05 -8.03
N ALA A 180 -5.81 2.20 -7.66
CA ALA A 180 -5.65 0.76 -7.87
C ALA A 180 -5.53 0.41 -9.37
N TYR A 181 -6.29 1.10 -10.24
CA TYR A 181 -6.15 0.91 -11.69
C TYR A 181 -4.82 1.46 -12.22
N SER A 182 -4.37 2.62 -11.73
CA SER A 182 -3.09 3.20 -12.16
C SER A 182 -1.91 2.32 -11.75
N GLU A 183 -1.97 1.70 -10.58
CA GLU A 183 -1.01 0.70 -10.12
C GLU A 183 -0.90 -0.48 -11.10
N VAL A 184 -2.04 -1.07 -11.49
CA VAL A 184 -2.07 -2.19 -12.45
C VAL A 184 -1.51 -1.76 -13.82
N ILE A 185 -1.86 -0.57 -14.31
CA ILE A 185 -1.35 -0.04 -15.58
C ILE A 185 0.17 0.15 -15.50
N LEU A 186 0.69 0.70 -14.40
CA LEU A 186 2.12 0.89 -14.20
C LEU A 186 2.87 -0.44 -14.12
N TYR A 187 2.32 -1.45 -13.43
CA TYR A 187 2.90 -2.78 -13.41
C TYR A 187 2.93 -3.41 -14.79
N PHE A 188 1.86 -3.28 -15.57
CA PHE A 188 1.82 -3.77 -16.95
C PHE A 188 2.87 -3.06 -17.82
N ALA A 189 2.97 -1.74 -17.73
CA ALA A 189 3.99 -0.95 -18.44
C ALA A 189 5.41 -1.34 -18.03
N PHE A 190 5.62 -1.61 -16.74
CA PHE A 190 6.89 -2.13 -16.22
C PHE A 190 7.22 -3.50 -16.82
N CYS A 191 6.29 -4.46 -16.81
CA CYS A 191 6.49 -5.78 -17.39
C CYS A 191 6.86 -5.71 -18.87
N VAL A 192 6.15 -4.90 -19.66
CA VAL A 192 6.45 -4.70 -21.08
C VAL A 192 7.84 -4.08 -21.28
N SER A 193 8.17 -3.07 -20.49
CA SER A 193 9.47 -2.38 -20.57
C SER A 193 10.62 -3.29 -20.16
N TYR A 194 10.42 -4.08 -19.10
CA TYR A 194 11.37 -5.06 -18.60
C TYR A 194 11.61 -6.18 -19.62
N TRP A 195 10.55 -6.71 -20.24
CA TRP A 195 10.67 -7.72 -21.30
C TRP A 195 11.49 -7.21 -22.48
N ARG A 196 11.20 -5.99 -22.96
CA ARG A 196 11.98 -5.33 -24.02
C ARG A 196 13.44 -5.14 -23.63
N TYR A 197 13.70 -4.71 -22.39
CA TYR A 197 15.04 -4.53 -21.86
C TYR A 197 15.82 -5.86 -21.78
N SER A 198 15.19 -6.90 -21.22
CA SER A 198 15.77 -8.23 -21.09
C SER A 198 16.15 -8.80 -22.46
N ARG A 199 15.26 -8.70 -23.46
CA ARG A 199 15.53 -9.15 -24.83
C ARG A 199 16.70 -8.41 -25.49
N ARG A 200 16.85 -7.10 -25.22
CA ARG A 200 18.01 -6.32 -25.72
C ARG A 200 19.31 -6.78 -25.07
N GLN A 201 19.30 -7.03 -23.76
CA GLN A 201 20.48 -7.53 -23.05
C GLN A 201 20.92 -8.91 -23.54
N THR A 202 19.98 -9.84 -23.74
CA THR A 202 20.31 -11.19 -24.25
C THR A 202 20.93 -11.12 -25.64
N ASN A 203 20.39 -10.26 -26.52
CA ASN A 203 20.91 -10.09 -27.87
C ASN A 203 22.31 -9.45 -27.87
N ALA A 204 22.54 -8.43 -27.03
CA ALA A 204 23.85 -7.81 -26.89
C ALA A 204 24.88 -8.78 -26.30
N ALA A 205 24.50 -9.59 -25.31
CA ALA A 205 25.34 -10.63 -24.74
C ALA A 205 25.72 -11.69 -25.79
N ALA A 206 24.76 -12.14 -26.60
CA ALA A 206 25.01 -13.07 -27.70
C ALA A 206 25.97 -12.48 -28.75
N ALA A 207 25.76 -11.22 -29.17
CA ALA A 207 26.64 -10.54 -30.11
C ALA A 207 28.08 -10.40 -29.58
N SER A 208 28.23 -10.07 -28.29
CA SER A 208 29.55 -9.96 -27.65
C SER A 208 30.29 -11.31 -27.48
N ARG A 209 29.56 -12.44 -27.50
CA ARG A 209 30.16 -13.77 -27.52
C ARG A 209 30.67 -14.11 -28.90
N ILE A 210 29.92 -13.78 -29.95
CA ILE A 210 30.36 -13.99 -31.34
C ILE A 210 31.64 -13.20 -31.60
N MET A 211 31.70 -11.91 -31.22
CA MET A 211 32.91 -11.08 -31.40
C MET A 211 34.14 -11.55 -30.60
N ARG A 212 34.00 -12.44 -29.62
CA ARG A 212 35.13 -12.97 -28.85
C ARG A 212 35.72 -14.27 -29.42
N VAL A 213 35.04 -14.88 -30.39
CA VAL A 213 35.48 -16.14 -31.04
C VAL A 213 36.27 -15.86 -32.31
N TRP A 214 36.22 -14.62 -32.82
CA TRP A 214 37.01 -14.11 -33.94
C TRP A 214 38.17 -13.27 -33.43
#